data_AF-R1GDX6-F1
#
_entry.id   AF-R1GDX6-F1
#
_cell.length_a   1.000
_cell.length_b   1.000
_cell.length_c   1.000
_cell.angle_alpha   90.00
_cell.angle_beta   90.00
_cell.angle_gamma   90.00
#
_symmetry.space_group_name_H-M   'P 1'
#
loop_
_entity.id
_entity.type
_entity.pdbx_description
1 polymer ?
#
loop_
_entity_poly.entity_id
_entity_poly.type
_entity_poly.pdbx_seq_one_letter_code
_entity_poly.pdbx_strand_id
1 'polypeptide(L)'
;MVNTFRDQMIRPIIGIGHSMGGAILVNLALLHPRLMESLILIDPIIHRRLFAGGYRTPALASSRRRDVWPSRAAAAEDFRKNKYYRRWDSRVFALWIQHGLRDLPTTVYPRPAGAAPRPHDPFADGVTLTTTKHQEVFTFLRPAFDPHTEPELDARLGGVDGCPWSAYAPADLVPEAAVPGAPFERAEPVITFQMLPFVRPSVLYVFGGESHYTACEPTADKVGATGVGVGGSGGAAKGRVAEVMLDGVGHLIPMEAVAKTADVSADWLASELAAWHMNEAAERSEWAYVPDEQKRTISARYLEMLEGQKKDNTVRSAKL
;
A
#
# COMPACT_ATOMS: atom_id res chain seq x y z
N MET A 1 16.87 -9.83 6.21
CA MET A 1 15.65 -9.84 7.04
C MET A 1 15.11 -11.26 7.19
N VAL A 2 14.40 -11.82 6.22
CA VAL A 2 13.82 -13.19 6.32
C VAL A 2 14.85 -14.30 6.54
N ASN A 3 16.07 -14.19 6.00
CA ASN A 3 17.12 -15.21 6.23
C ASN A 3 17.71 -15.17 7.66
N THR A 4 17.64 -14.01 8.31
CA THR A 4 18.22 -13.74 9.63
C THR A 4 17.20 -14.00 10.74
N PHE A 5 15.95 -13.57 10.54
CA PHE A 5 14.86 -13.66 11.52
C PHE A 5 13.84 -14.74 11.13
N ARG A 6 14.31 -15.93 10.72
CA ARG A 6 13.44 -17.00 10.17
C ARG A 6 12.39 -17.50 11.16
N ASP A 7 12.72 -17.49 12.44
CA ASP A 7 11.86 -17.85 13.56
C ASP A 7 10.74 -16.84 13.82
N GLN A 8 10.98 -15.56 13.49
CA GLN A 8 10.01 -14.47 13.67
C GLN A 8 9.24 -14.12 12.38
N MET A 9 9.80 -14.45 11.22
CA MET A 9 9.24 -14.17 9.89
C MET A 9 8.92 -15.49 9.17
N ILE A 10 7.94 -16.21 9.71
CA ILE A 10 7.51 -17.51 9.19
C ILE A 10 6.93 -17.32 7.79
N ARG A 11 7.45 -18.08 6.82
CA ARG A 11 6.98 -18.10 5.43
C ARG A 11 5.87 -19.14 5.24
N PRO A 12 4.92 -18.92 4.30
CA PRO A 12 4.88 -17.79 3.37
C PRO A 12 4.30 -16.53 4.03
N ILE A 13 4.82 -15.36 3.65
CA ILE A 13 4.30 -14.06 4.09
C ILE A 13 3.41 -13.51 3.00
N ILE A 14 2.17 -13.19 3.36
CA ILE A 14 1.14 -12.68 2.45
C ILE A 14 0.84 -11.23 2.82
N GLY A 15 0.86 -10.35 1.82
CA GLY A 15 0.44 -8.95 2.00
C GLY A 15 -1.03 -8.78 1.67
N ILE A 16 -1.81 -8.15 2.55
CA ILE A 16 -3.20 -7.76 2.27
C ILE A 16 -3.31 -6.25 2.51
N GLY A 17 -3.59 -5.49 1.45
CA GLY A 17 -3.57 -4.03 1.50
C GLY A 17 -4.76 -3.42 0.82
N HIS A 18 -5.45 -2.53 1.53
CA HIS A 18 -6.54 -1.73 0.99
C HIS A 18 -6.07 -0.31 0.65
N SER A 19 -6.59 0.25 -0.44
CA SER A 19 -6.37 1.67 -0.79
C SER A 19 -4.87 2.00 -0.84
N MET A 20 -4.41 3.00 -0.08
CA MET A 20 -2.99 3.37 0.05
C MET A 20 -2.13 2.18 0.55
N GLY A 21 -2.67 1.32 1.40
CA GLY A 21 -1.99 0.12 1.90
C GLY A 21 -1.61 -0.85 0.78
N GLY A 22 -2.41 -0.92 -0.30
CA GLY A 22 -2.07 -1.73 -1.48
C GLY A 22 -0.80 -1.22 -2.18
N ALA A 23 -0.70 0.10 -2.39
CA ALA A 23 0.49 0.72 -2.97
C ALA A 23 1.73 0.54 -2.08
N ILE A 24 1.57 0.66 -0.75
CA ILE A 24 2.66 0.43 0.22
C ILE A 24 3.19 -1.00 0.09
N LEU A 25 2.31 -2.01 0.03
CA LEU A 25 2.74 -3.40 -0.09
C LEU A 25 3.41 -3.72 -1.43
N VAL A 26 2.94 -3.11 -2.53
CA VAL A 26 3.63 -3.23 -3.83
C VAL A 26 5.06 -2.69 -3.74
N ASN A 27 5.24 -1.50 -3.18
CA ASN A 27 6.58 -0.92 -3.00
C ASN A 27 7.44 -1.77 -2.05
N LEU A 28 6.87 -2.32 -0.98
CA LEU A 28 7.57 -3.24 -0.09
C LEU A 28 8.02 -4.52 -0.80
N ALA A 29 7.17 -5.09 -1.67
CA ALA A 29 7.53 -6.25 -2.48
C ALA A 29 8.62 -5.93 -3.51
N LEU A 30 8.65 -4.71 -4.06
CA LEU A 30 9.71 -4.25 -4.95
C LEU A 30 11.04 -4.06 -4.21
N LEU A 31 11.00 -3.48 -3.01
CA LEU A 31 12.19 -3.30 -2.16
C LEU A 31 12.74 -4.63 -1.63
N HIS A 32 11.86 -5.59 -1.38
CA HIS A 32 12.21 -6.91 -0.86
C HIS A 32 11.57 -8.04 -1.68
N PRO A 33 12.12 -8.35 -2.87
CA PRO A 33 11.50 -9.28 -3.83
C PRO A 33 11.38 -10.75 -3.37
N ARG A 34 11.93 -11.09 -2.21
CA ARG A 34 11.85 -12.42 -1.57
C ARG A 34 11.03 -12.44 -0.29
N LEU A 35 10.44 -11.31 0.10
CA LEU A 35 9.72 -11.19 1.36
C LEU A 35 8.32 -11.78 1.25
N MET A 36 7.56 -11.34 0.25
CA MET A 36 6.15 -11.69 0.08
C MET A 36 5.98 -12.74 -1.02
N GLU A 37 5.12 -13.72 -0.75
CA GLU A 37 4.76 -14.77 -1.70
C GLU A 37 3.57 -14.36 -2.58
N SER A 38 2.58 -13.71 -1.96
CA SER A 38 1.37 -13.21 -2.63
C SER A 38 0.90 -11.89 -2.03
N LEU A 39 0.17 -11.11 -2.85
CA LEU A 39 -0.49 -9.87 -2.48
C LEU A 39 -1.99 -9.93 -2.78
N ILE A 40 -2.80 -9.50 -1.83
CA ILE A 40 -4.21 -9.17 -2.04
C ILE A 40 -4.33 -7.65 -2.00
N LEU A 41 -4.61 -7.04 -3.15
CA LEU A 41 -4.71 -5.60 -3.32
C LEU A 41 -6.17 -5.20 -3.47
N ILE A 42 -6.74 -4.64 -2.39
CA ILE A 42 -8.15 -4.30 -2.31
C ILE A 42 -8.31 -2.83 -2.69
N ASP A 43 -8.86 -2.59 -3.86
CA ASP A 43 -9.06 -1.29 -4.49
C ASP A 43 -7.85 -0.34 -4.31
N PRO A 44 -6.64 -0.77 -4.75
CA PRO A 44 -5.40 -0.10 -4.42
C PRO A 44 -5.29 1.26 -5.13
N ILE A 45 -4.71 2.23 -4.43
CA ILE A 45 -4.42 3.57 -4.97
C ILE A 45 -3.14 3.52 -5.80
N ILE A 46 -3.25 3.02 -7.02
CA ILE A 46 -2.18 2.91 -8.02
C ILE A 46 -2.77 3.33 -9.36
N HIS A 47 -2.17 4.32 -10.03
CA HIS A 47 -2.76 4.93 -11.21
C HIS A 47 -1.69 5.28 -12.24
N ARG A 48 -1.99 5.21 -13.54
CA ARG A 48 -1.02 5.63 -14.57
C ARG A 48 -0.74 7.13 -14.53
N ARG A 49 -1.73 7.92 -14.10
CA ARG A 49 -1.65 9.39 -14.00
C ARG A 49 -2.49 9.87 -12.81
N LEU A 50 -2.17 11.05 -12.32
CA LEU A 50 -3.04 11.74 -11.36
C LEU A 50 -4.27 12.32 -12.06
N PHE A 51 -5.43 12.22 -11.39
CA PHE A 51 -6.69 12.77 -11.89
C PHE A 51 -7.10 13.99 -11.06
N ALA A 52 -7.40 15.09 -11.76
CA ALA A 52 -7.90 16.31 -11.13
C ALA A 52 -9.20 16.01 -10.35
N GLY A 53 -9.20 16.27 -9.04
CA GLY A 53 -10.38 16.11 -8.17
C GLY A 53 -10.52 14.77 -7.43
N GLY A 54 -9.82 13.71 -7.85
CA GLY A 54 -9.95 12.37 -7.26
C GLY A 54 -9.57 12.30 -5.78
N TYR A 55 -8.52 13.03 -5.38
CA TYR A 55 -8.08 13.12 -3.98
C TYR A 55 -8.62 14.34 -3.24
N ARG A 56 -9.04 15.38 -3.98
CA ARG A 56 -9.55 16.64 -3.39
C ARG A 56 -10.90 16.46 -2.72
N THR A 57 -11.78 15.69 -3.33
CA THR A 57 -13.13 15.44 -2.80
C THR A 57 -13.10 14.76 -1.42
N PRO A 58 -12.43 13.61 -1.23
CA PRO A 58 -12.33 12.98 0.09
C PRO A 58 -11.59 13.88 1.09
N ALA A 59 -10.53 14.59 0.69
CA ALA A 59 -9.83 15.53 1.56
C ALA A 59 -10.74 16.68 2.06
N LEU A 60 -11.58 17.23 1.18
CA LEU A 60 -12.51 18.29 1.57
C LEU A 60 -13.58 17.76 2.54
N ALA A 61 -14.12 16.57 2.26
CA ALA A 61 -15.08 15.92 3.15
C ALA A 61 -14.48 15.67 4.54
N SER A 62 -13.26 15.12 4.61
CA SER A 62 -12.57 14.86 5.88
C SER A 62 -12.18 16.13 6.61
N SER A 63 -11.72 17.19 5.93
CA SER A 63 -11.35 18.44 6.60
C SER A 63 -12.52 19.17 7.28
N ARG A 64 -13.73 19.03 6.74
CA ARG A 64 -14.95 19.71 7.24
C ARG A 64 -15.78 18.86 8.19
N ARG A 65 -15.43 17.59 8.39
CA ARG A 65 -16.22 16.71 9.26
C ARG A 65 -16.12 17.14 10.72
N ARG A 66 -17.18 16.82 11.46
CA ARG A 66 -17.14 16.79 12.92
C ARG A 66 -16.14 15.73 13.38
N ASP A 67 -15.31 16.08 14.34
CA ASP A 67 -14.29 15.21 14.92
C ASP A 67 -14.22 15.26 16.45
N VAL A 68 -15.22 15.86 17.10
CA VAL A 68 -15.38 15.87 18.56
C VAL A 68 -16.83 15.58 18.93
N TRP A 69 -17.03 14.75 19.95
CA TRP A 69 -18.34 14.36 20.48
C TRP A 69 -18.32 14.39 22.01
N PRO A 70 -19.49 14.62 22.66
CA PRO A 70 -19.59 14.68 24.13
C PRO A 70 -19.39 13.32 24.80
N SER A 71 -19.60 12.22 24.07
CA SER A 71 -19.30 10.85 24.53
C SER A 71 -19.17 9.89 23.35
N ARG A 72 -18.61 8.70 23.62
CA ARG A 72 -18.52 7.61 22.64
C ARG A 72 -19.90 7.15 22.14
N ALA A 73 -20.90 7.14 23.01
CA ALA A 73 -22.27 6.82 22.64
C ALA A 73 -22.87 7.86 21.68
N ALA A 74 -22.63 9.15 21.94
CA ALA A 74 -23.07 10.23 21.06
C ALA A 74 -22.38 10.17 19.69
N ALA A 75 -21.09 9.83 19.64
CA ALA A 75 -20.36 9.59 18.40
C ALA A 75 -20.97 8.43 17.61
N ALA A 76 -21.30 7.32 18.27
CA ALA A 76 -21.93 6.17 17.64
C ALA A 76 -23.29 6.51 17.02
N GLU A 77 -24.14 7.29 17.71
CA GLU A 77 -25.39 7.77 17.14
C GLU A 77 -25.19 8.67 15.92
N ASP A 78 -24.22 9.58 15.98
CA ASP A 78 -23.90 10.49 14.88
C ASP A 78 -23.42 9.73 13.64
N PHE A 79 -22.51 8.76 13.81
CA PHE A 79 -22.04 7.93 12.71
C PHE A 79 -23.16 7.07 12.10
N ARG A 80 -24.08 6.52 12.90
CA ARG A 80 -25.23 5.76 12.35
C ARG A 80 -26.16 6.60 11.48
N LYS A 81 -26.29 7.89 11.77
CA LYS A 81 -27.11 8.83 10.96
C LYS A 81 -26.44 9.12 9.61
N ASN A 82 -25.12 9.05 9.54
CA ASN A 82 -24.37 9.33 8.33
C ASN A 82 -24.43 8.15 7.35
N LYS A 83 -24.89 8.42 6.12
CA LYS A 83 -25.06 7.42 5.05
C LYS A 83 -23.80 6.62 4.76
N TYR A 84 -22.63 7.22 4.94
CA TYR A 84 -21.33 6.60 4.72
C TYR A 84 -21.10 5.34 5.56
N TYR A 85 -21.45 5.39 6.85
CA TYR A 85 -21.25 4.25 7.76
C TYR A 85 -22.39 3.23 7.72
N ARG A 86 -23.54 3.58 7.11
CA ARG A 86 -24.70 2.68 7.07
C ARG A 86 -24.48 1.43 6.23
N ARG A 87 -23.52 1.47 5.29
CA ARG A 87 -23.14 0.33 4.44
C ARG A 87 -22.14 -0.60 5.12
N TRP A 88 -21.56 -0.22 6.25
CA TRP A 88 -20.52 -1.00 6.91
C TRP A 88 -21.12 -2.23 7.61
N ASP A 89 -20.37 -3.33 7.61
CA ASP A 89 -20.65 -4.50 8.44
C ASP A 89 -20.74 -4.06 9.92
N SER A 90 -21.76 -4.55 10.62
CA SER A 90 -22.01 -4.18 12.02
C SER A 90 -20.82 -4.43 12.96
N ARG A 91 -19.99 -5.45 12.69
CA ARG A 91 -18.79 -5.77 13.45
C ARG A 91 -17.70 -4.74 13.20
N VAL A 92 -17.52 -4.33 11.94
CA VAL A 92 -16.58 -3.26 11.57
C VAL A 92 -17.02 -1.94 12.19
N PHE A 93 -18.31 -1.63 12.15
CA PHE A 93 -18.85 -0.44 12.81
C PHE A 93 -18.59 -0.47 14.32
N ALA A 94 -18.82 -1.60 15.00
CA ALA A 94 -18.54 -1.74 16.42
C ALA A 94 -17.05 -1.50 16.75
N LEU A 95 -16.15 -2.09 15.96
CA LEU A 95 -14.70 -1.87 16.08
C LEU A 95 -14.31 -0.42 15.80
N TRP A 96 -14.98 0.26 14.86
CA TRP A 96 -14.77 1.68 14.61
C TRP A 96 -15.14 2.54 15.82
N ILE A 97 -16.25 2.28 16.49
CA ILE A 97 -16.61 2.97 17.73
C ILE A 97 -15.60 2.70 18.86
N GLN A 98 -15.09 1.47 18.92
CA GLN A 98 -14.14 1.06 19.95
C GLN A 98 -12.75 1.67 19.74
N HIS A 99 -12.20 1.62 18.52
CA HIS A 99 -10.80 1.93 18.24
C HIS A 99 -10.60 3.22 17.45
N GLY A 100 -11.61 3.64 16.67
CA GLY A 100 -11.56 4.87 15.88
C GLY A 100 -11.69 6.15 16.70
N LEU A 101 -12.03 6.04 17.99
CA LEU A 101 -12.22 7.14 18.92
C LEU A 101 -11.31 7.03 20.14
N ARG A 102 -10.75 8.16 20.57
CA ARG A 102 -9.95 8.32 21.79
C ARG A 102 -10.53 9.41 22.68
N ASP A 103 -10.25 9.31 23.97
CA ASP A 103 -10.81 10.21 24.97
C ASP A 103 -10.10 11.58 24.95
N LEU A 104 -10.84 12.63 25.32
CA LEU A 104 -10.32 13.98 25.53
C LEU A 104 -9.77 14.14 26.96
N PRO A 105 -8.82 15.07 27.19
CA PRO A 105 -8.22 16.01 26.22
C PRO A 105 -7.14 15.36 25.34
N THR A 106 -6.82 16.01 24.22
CA THR A 106 -5.69 15.63 23.35
C THR A 106 -4.85 16.86 23.01
N THR A 107 -3.70 16.69 22.35
CA THR A 107 -2.88 17.83 21.89
C THR A 107 -3.65 18.81 21.00
N VAL A 108 -4.58 18.31 20.17
CA VAL A 108 -5.40 19.17 19.28
C VAL A 108 -6.58 19.81 20.01
N TYR A 109 -7.04 19.18 21.11
CA TYR A 109 -8.14 19.65 21.95
C TYR A 109 -7.70 19.67 23.42
N PRO A 110 -6.81 20.60 23.80
CA PRO A 110 -6.25 20.62 25.14
C PRO A 110 -7.28 21.14 26.15
N ARG A 111 -7.20 20.63 27.38
CA ARG A 111 -7.83 21.26 28.53
C ARG A 111 -6.82 22.22 29.16
N PRO A 112 -7.18 23.48 29.47
CA PRO A 112 -6.26 24.42 30.10
C PRO A 112 -5.70 23.86 31.41
N ALA A 113 -4.38 23.93 31.60
CA ALA A 113 -3.73 23.47 32.83
C ALA A 113 -4.26 24.26 34.04
N GLY A 114 -4.65 23.55 35.10
CA GLY A 114 -5.21 24.15 36.32
C GLY A 114 -6.68 24.57 36.24
N ALA A 115 -7.37 24.36 35.12
CA ALA A 115 -8.81 24.55 35.08
C ALA A 115 -9.51 23.49 35.94
N ALA A 116 -10.24 23.92 36.98
CA ALA A 116 -11.11 23.04 37.73
C ALA A 116 -12.13 22.37 36.78
N PRO A 117 -12.54 21.11 37.04
CA PRO A 117 -13.64 20.49 36.31
C PRO A 117 -14.84 21.44 36.34
N ARG A 118 -15.32 21.88 35.18
CA ARG A 118 -16.53 22.71 35.14
C ARG A 118 -17.70 21.81 35.56
N PRO A 119 -18.51 22.19 36.55
CA PRO A 119 -19.78 21.52 36.79
C PRO A 119 -20.56 21.49 35.47
N HIS A 120 -21.01 20.31 35.06
CA HIS A 120 -21.70 20.08 33.78
C HIS A 120 -20.86 20.35 32.50
N ASP A 121 -19.54 20.11 32.51
CA ASP A 121 -18.75 20.08 31.26
C ASP A 121 -19.34 19.02 30.30
N PRO A 122 -19.93 19.41 29.15
CA PRO A 122 -20.53 18.47 28.21
C PRO A 122 -19.49 17.56 27.54
N PHE A 123 -18.19 17.85 27.71
CA PHE A 123 -17.08 17.05 27.20
C PHE A 123 -16.23 16.42 28.31
N ALA A 124 -16.78 16.27 29.52
CA ALA A 124 -16.13 15.52 30.60
C ALA A 124 -15.73 14.10 30.13
N ASP A 125 -16.65 13.41 29.45
CA ASP A 125 -16.46 12.10 28.80
C ASP A 125 -16.25 12.23 27.28
N GLY A 126 -15.80 13.41 26.84
CA GLY A 126 -15.68 13.75 25.43
C GLY A 126 -14.69 12.87 24.69
N VAL A 127 -14.97 12.62 23.41
CA VAL A 127 -14.10 11.82 22.54
C VAL A 127 -13.81 12.55 21.24
N THR A 128 -12.69 12.20 20.62
CA THR A 128 -12.29 12.64 19.28
C THR A 128 -11.78 11.44 18.48
N LEU A 129 -11.50 11.63 17.19
CA LEU A 129 -10.92 10.58 16.36
C LEU A 129 -9.50 10.22 16.81
N THR A 130 -9.17 8.93 16.79
CA THR A 130 -7.82 8.42 17.04
C THR A 130 -6.86 8.93 15.96
N THR A 131 -7.22 8.73 14.69
CA THR A 131 -6.59 9.43 13.55
C THR A 131 -7.29 10.76 13.36
N THR A 132 -6.58 11.86 13.61
CA THR A 132 -7.18 13.20 13.46
C THR A 132 -7.59 13.43 12.01
N LYS A 133 -8.62 14.26 11.78
CA LYS A 133 -9.02 14.63 10.41
C LYS A 133 -7.89 15.30 9.63
N HIS A 134 -6.98 15.97 10.33
CA HIS A 134 -5.80 16.59 9.73
C HIS A 134 -4.84 15.54 9.16
N GLN A 135 -4.48 14.54 9.97
CA GLN A 135 -3.60 13.45 9.52
C GLN A 135 -4.24 12.69 8.37
N GLU A 136 -5.54 12.41 8.43
CA GLU A 136 -6.24 11.78 7.31
C GLU A 136 -6.19 12.64 6.02
N VAL A 137 -6.41 13.95 6.11
CA VAL A 137 -6.26 14.84 4.95
C VAL A 137 -4.85 14.79 4.37
N PHE A 138 -3.82 14.74 5.22
CA PHE A 138 -2.44 14.60 4.80
C PHE A 138 -2.15 13.25 4.14
N THR A 139 -2.98 12.22 4.34
CA THR A 139 -2.93 10.95 3.58
C THR A 139 -3.53 11.03 2.18
N PHE A 140 -4.31 12.07 1.86
CA PHE A 140 -4.86 12.25 0.50
C PHE A 140 -4.03 13.19 -0.38
N LEU A 141 -3.52 14.27 0.20
CA LEU A 141 -2.91 15.38 -0.56
C LEU A 141 -1.64 15.87 0.13
N ARG A 142 -0.60 16.13 -0.66
CA ARG A 142 0.59 16.85 -0.21
C ARG A 142 0.57 18.23 -0.86
N PRO A 143 0.80 19.32 -0.11
CA PRO A 143 0.85 20.65 -0.68
C PRO A 143 2.03 20.79 -1.65
N ALA A 144 1.76 21.44 -2.80
CA ALA A 144 2.76 21.78 -3.82
C ALA A 144 2.85 23.30 -4.03
N PHE A 145 2.51 24.07 -2.99
CA PHE A 145 2.42 25.53 -3.06
C PHE A 145 3.78 26.13 -3.40
N ASP A 146 3.78 27.13 -4.30
CA ASP A 146 4.98 27.90 -4.61
C ASP A 146 5.07 29.10 -3.64
N PRO A 147 6.07 29.14 -2.75
CA PRO A 147 6.23 30.22 -1.78
C PRO A 147 6.47 31.58 -2.45
N HIS A 148 6.93 31.64 -3.71
CA HIS A 148 7.12 32.91 -4.42
C HIS A 148 5.83 33.52 -4.94
N THR A 149 4.85 32.70 -5.30
CA THR A 149 3.53 33.15 -5.74
C THR A 149 2.55 33.26 -4.57
N GLU A 150 2.86 32.64 -3.42
CA GLU A 150 2.11 32.74 -2.17
C GLU A 150 3.02 33.12 -0.97
N PRO A 151 3.49 34.39 -0.90
CA PRO A 151 4.47 34.83 0.11
C PRO A 151 3.97 34.73 1.56
N GLU A 152 2.67 34.70 1.81
CA GLU A 152 2.09 34.46 3.13
C GLU A 152 2.33 33.03 3.65
N LEU A 153 2.67 32.10 2.76
CA LEU A 153 2.87 30.69 3.07
C LEU A 153 4.30 30.38 3.51
N ASP A 154 5.29 31.07 2.93
CA ASP A 154 6.72 30.98 3.25
C ASP A 154 6.99 31.33 4.72
N ALA A 155 6.38 32.41 5.21
CA ALA A 155 6.46 32.85 6.61
C ALA A 155 5.82 31.85 7.61
N ARG A 156 4.90 30.99 7.16
CA ARG A 156 4.19 30.02 8.02
C ARG A 156 4.83 28.63 8.02
N LEU A 157 5.56 28.28 6.97
CA LEU A 157 6.28 27.00 6.85
C LEU A 157 7.74 27.09 7.32
N GLY A 158 8.17 28.26 7.79
CA GLY A 158 9.53 28.47 8.31
C GLY A 158 10.58 28.55 7.20
N GLY A 159 10.20 29.03 6.02
CA GLY A 159 11.12 29.25 4.91
C GLY A 159 12.24 30.21 5.31
N VAL A 160 13.47 29.87 4.92
CA VAL A 160 14.63 30.74 5.09
C VAL A 160 14.54 31.81 3.99
N ASP A 161 14.44 33.07 4.39
CA ASP A 161 14.31 34.22 3.49
C ASP A 161 15.18 34.08 2.23
N GLY A 162 14.54 34.07 1.05
CA GLY A 162 15.19 34.30 -0.24
C GLY A 162 15.74 33.08 -0.98
N CYS A 163 15.44 31.84 -0.58
CA CYS A 163 15.85 30.66 -1.34
C CYS A 163 14.73 30.11 -2.24
N PRO A 164 14.93 29.94 -3.56
CA PRO A 164 13.88 29.41 -4.41
C PRO A 164 13.49 27.98 -4.09
N TRP A 165 12.19 27.67 -4.06
CA TRP A 165 11.70 26.30 -3.91
C TRP A 165 12.29 25.35 -4.96
N SER A 166 12.63 25.85 -6.15
CA SER A 166 13.33 25.08 -7.19
C SER A 166 14.75 24.65 -6.81
N ALA A 167 15.40 25.30 -5.83
CA ALA A 167 16.71 24.91 -5.29
C ALA A 167 16.60 23.88 -4.15
N TYR A 168 15.41 23.71 -3.58
CA TYR A 168 15.07 22.76 -2.51
C TYR A 168 13.82 21.96 -2.84
N ALA A 169 13.59 21.65 -4.13
CA ALA A 169 12.55 20.71 -4.49
C ALA A 169 12.80 19.46 -3.63
N PRO A 170 11.87 19.06 -2.76
CA PRO A 170 12.04 17.89 -1.95
C PRO A 170 12.48 16.75 -2.86
N ALA A 171 13.43 15.92 -2.44
CA ALA A 171 13.97 14.85 -3.28
C ALA A 171 12.90 13.86 -3.77
N ASP A 172 11.70 13.93 -3.19
CA ASP A 172 10.50 13.16 -3.49
C ASP A 172 9.45 13.89 -4.36
N LEU A 173 9.73 15.12 -4.83
CA LEU A 173 8.93 15.78 -5.87
C LEU A 173 9.22 15.12 -7.23
N VAL A 174 8.17 14.68 -7.93
CA VAL A 174 8.29 14.06 -9.25
C VAL A 174 7.49 14.86 -10.28
N PRO A 175 8.12 15.83 -10.97
CA PRO A 175 7.45 16.72 -11.91
C PRO A 175 6.69 15.97 -13.02
N GLU A 176 7.18 14.81 -13.45
CA GLU A 176 6.57 13.98 -14.50
C GLU A 176 5.26 13.32 -14.04
N ALA A 177 5.08 13.15 -12.73
CA ALA A 177 3.87 12.61 -12.13
C ALA A 177 2.89 13.71 -11.68
N ALA A 178 3.34 14.96 -11.63
CA ALA A 178 2.55 16.09 -11.15
C ALA A 178 1.47 16.50 -12.16
N VAL A 179 0.36 17.05 -11.65
CA VAL A 179 -0.64 17.74 -12.47
C VAL A 179 -0.22 19.21 -12.60
N PRO A 180 0.08 19.74 -13.80
CA PRO A 180 0.52 21.12 -13.96
C PRO A 180 -0.45 22.13 -13.36
N GLY A 181 0.06 23.05 -12.55
CA GLY A 181 -0.73 24.11 -11.90
C GLY A 181 -1.66 23.63 -10.77
N ALA A 182 -1.59 22.36 -10.37
CA ALA A 182 -2.37 21.87 -9.23
C ALA A 182 -1.70 22.29 -7.89
N PRO A 183 -2.48 22.77 -6.91
CA PRO A 183 -1.95 23.19 -5.61
C PRO A 183 -1.54 22.02 -4.69
N PHE A 184 -1.79 20.78 -5.12
CA PHE A 184 -1.47 19.57 -4.37
C PHE A 184 -0.93 18.50 -5.32
N GLU A 185 -0.02 17.69 -4.79
CA GLU A 185 0.59 16.57 -5.50
C GLU A 185 0.50 15.25 -4.71
N ARG A 186 0.73 14.15 -5.45
CA ARG A 186 0.85 12.76 -4.96
C ARG A 186 1.55 11.89 -6.02
N ALA A 187 2.87 11.89 -6.07
CA ALA A 187 3.57 11.15 -7.12
C ALA A 187 3.54 9.61 -6.93
N GLU A 188 3.40 9.14 -5.69
CA GLU A 188 3.63 7.75 -5.31
C GLU A 188 2.73 6.74 -6.05
N PRO A 189 1.42 6.98 -6.26
CA PRO A 189 0.57 6.07 -7.04
C PRO A 189 1.02 5.92 -8.49
N VAL A 190 1.57 6.98 -9.09
CA VAL A 190 2.06 7.00 -10.48
C VAL A 190 3.39 6.27 -10.60
N ILE A 191 4.32 6.56 -9.69
CA ILE A 191 5.61 5.85 -9.63
C ILE A 191 5.34 4.36 -9.43
N THR A 192 4.47 3.99 -8.50
CA THR A 192 4.12 2.60 -8.21
C THR A 192 3.55 1.91 -9.46
N PHE A 193 2.70 2.59 -10.24
CA PHE A 193 2.18 2.04 -11.49
C PHE A 193 3.30 1.70 -12.49
N GLN A 194 4.28 2.60 -12.67
CA GLN A 194 5.42 2.36 -13.56
C GLN A 194 6.30 1.19 -13.11
N MET A 195 6.26 0.86 -11.82
CA MET A 195 7.05 -0.22 -11.23
C MET A 195 6.31 -1.57 -11.17
N LEU A 196 5.00 -1.60 -11.48
CA LEU A 196 4.21 -2.84 -11.53
C LEU A 196 4.84 -3.97 -12.36
N PRO A 197 5.51 -3.71 -13.51
CA PRO A 197 6.13 -4.77 -14.30
C PRO A 197 7.14 -5.62 -13.52
N PHE A 198 7.77 -5.08 -12.48
CA PHE A 198 8.83 -5.75 -11.72
C PHE A 198 8.33 -6.51 -10.48
N VAL A 199 7.01 -6.49 -10.22
CA VAL A 199 6.41 -7.19 -9.08
C VAL A 199 6.54 -8.70 -9.23
N ARG A 200 7.15 -9.33 -8.23
CA ARG A 200 7.42 -10.78 -8.16
C ARG A 200 6.35 -11.64 -7.47
N PRO A 201 5.74 -11.24 -6.34
CA PRO A 201 4.68 -12.04 -5.76
C PRO A 201 3.52 -12.17 -6.74
N SER A 202 2.71 -13.22 -6.54
CA SER A 202 1.41 -13.27 -7.20
C SER A 202 0.50 -12.18 -6.65
N VAL A 203 -0.46 -11.71 -7.46
CA VAL A 203 -1.32 -10.59 -7.09
C VAL A 203 -2.78 -10.88 -7.41
N LEU A 204 -3.65 -10.81 -6.40
CA LEU A 204 -5.08 -10.67 -6.59
C LEU A 204 -5.48 -9.22 -6.43
N TYR A 205 -6.10 -8.63 -7.44
CA TYR A 205 -6.81 -7.37 -7.32
C TYR A 205 -8.27 -7.60 -6.95
N VAL A 206 -8.78 -6.86 -5.96
CA VAL A 206 -10.20 -6.86 -5.58
C VAL A 206 -10.73 -5.46 -5.74
N PHE A 207 -11.54 -5.21 -6.77
CA PHE A 207 -12.09 -3.90 -7.11
C PHE A 207 -13.55 -3.77 -6.69
N GLY A 208 -13.99 -2.55 -6.41
CA GLY A 208 -15.38 -2.24 -6.07
C GLY A 208 -16.08 -1.64 -7.29
N GLY A 209 -17.19 -2.23 -7.72
CA GLY A 209 -17.90 -1.81 -8.94
C GLY A 209 -18.46 -0.39 -8.88
N GLU A 210 -18.69 0.15 -7.67
CA GLU A 210 -19.12 1.54 -7.44
C GLU A 210 -17.98 2.46 -6.96
N SER A 211 -16.74 1.97 -6.93
CA SER A 211 -15.59 2.77 -6.48
C SER A 211 -15.26 3.88 -7.47
N HIS A 212 -15.12 5.10 -6.97
CA HIS A 212 -14.69 6.24 -7.79
C HIS A 212 -13.24 6.10 -8.30
N TYR A 213 -12.40 5.30 -7.62
CA TYR A 213 -11.04 4.99 -8.08
C TYR A 213 -11.02 3.91 -9.15
N THR A 214 -12.00 3.01 -9.16
CA THR A 214 -12.21 2.07 -10.26
C THR A 214 -12.77 2.81 -11.49
N ALA A 215 -13.62 3.81 -11.31
CA ALA A 215 -14.19 4.59 -12.40
C ALA A 215 -13.20 5.55 -13.08
N CYS A 216 -12.12 5.99 -12.40
CA CYS A 216 -11.20 6.98 -12.94
C CYS A 216 -10.19 6.41 -13.96
N GLU A 217 -9.93 5.10 -13.91
CA GLU A 217 -8.98 4.44 -14.79
C GLU A 217 -9.34 2.95 -14.97
N PRO A 218 -9.21 2.38 -16.18
CA PRO A 218 -9.44 0.94 -16.38
C PRO A 218 -8.64 0.09 -15.40
N THR A 219 -9.29 -0.88 -14.75
CA THR A 219 -8.62 -1.83 -13.84
C THR A 219 -7.61 -2.69 -14.60
N ALA A 220 -7.94 -3.04 -15.84
CA ALA A 220 -7.11 -3.79 -16.77
C ALA A 220 -5.71 -3.19 -16.98
N ASP A 221 -5.54 -1.87 -16.86
CA ASP A 221 -4.22 -1.23 -17.00
C ASP A 221 -3.27 -1.70 -15.89
N LYS A 222 -3.76 -1.76 -14.64
CA LYS A 222 -2.96 -2.21 -13.48
C LYS A 222 -2.70 -3.71 -13.56
N VAL A 223 -3.73 -4.49 -13.86
CA VAL A 223 -3.66 -5.95 -13.98
C VAL A 223 -2.70 -6.35 -15.09
N GLY A 224 -2.80 -5.72 -16.26
CA GLY A 224 -1.98 -5.98 -17.43
C GLY A 224 -0.52 -5.54 -17.27
N ALA A 225 -0.24 -4.50 -16.47
CA ALA A 225 1.11 -4.04 -16.20
C ALA A 225 1.83 -4.88 -15.13
N THR A 226 1.12 -5.66 -14.32
CA THR A 226 1.71 -6.29 -13.13
C THR A 226 2.52 -7.53 -13.47
N GLY A 227 3.79 -7.52 -13.05
CA GLY A 227 4.71 -8.66 -13.11
C GLY A 227 5.16 -9.07 -14.51
N VAL A 228 4.85 -8.29 -15.55
CA VAL A 228 5.17 -8.63 -16.95
C VAL A 228 6.60 -8.28 -17.38
N GLY A 229 7.34 -7.54 -16.55
CA GLY A 229 8.70 -7.08 -16.82
C GLY A 229 9.78 -8.09 -16.45
N VAL A 230 11.03 -7.72 -16.71
CA VAL A 230 12.20 -8.55 -16.39
C VAL A 230 12.25 -8.81 -14.89
N GLY A 231 12.24 -10.10 -14.53
CA GLY A 231 12.26 -10.54 -13.15
C GLY A 231 10.96 -10.31 -12.40
N GLY A 232 9.85 -9.97 -13.08
CA GLY A 232 8.50 -10.01 -12.51
C GLY A 232 7.92 -11.42 -12.47
N SER A 233 6.69 -11.56 -11.96
CA SER A 233 6.01 -12.86 -11.79
C SER A 233 5.62 -13.55 -13.09
N GLY A 234 5.65 -12.86 -14.24
CA GLY A 234 5.08 -13.30 -15.51
C GLY A 234 3.61 -12.87 -15.69
N GLY A 235 3.03 -12.16 -14.72
CA GLY A 235 1.73 -11.52 -14.82
C GLY A 235 0.55 -12.47 -15.01
N ALA A 236 -0.55 -11.92 -15.52
CA ALA A 236 -1.79 -12.67 -15.77
C ALA A 236 -1.59 -13.82 -16.77
N ALA A 237 -0.70 -13.66 -17.76
CA ALA A 237 -0.40 -14.68 -18.77
C ALA A 237 0.22 -15.96 -18.17
N LYS A 238 0.82 -15.88 -16.98
CA LYS A 238 1.32 -17.03 -16.22
C LYS A 238 0.40 -17.46 -15.07
N GLY A 239 -0.82 -16.90 -15.01
CA GLY A 239 -1.76 -17.13 -13.92
C GLY A 239 -1.31 -16.56 -12.58
N ARG A 240 -0.32 -15.64 -12.57
CA ARG A 240 0.23 -15.05 -11.34
C ARG A 240 -0.47 -13.76 -10.94
N VAL A 241 -1.34 -13.22 -11.79
CA VAL A 241 -2.14 -12.02 -11.51
C VAL A 241 -3.58 -12.28 -11.92
N ALA A 242 -4.52 -11.93 -11.06
CA ALA A 242 -5.96 -12.00 -11.32
C ALA A 242 -6.67 -10.77 -10.77
N GLU A 243 -7.91 -10.54 -11.22
CA GLU A 243 -8.79 -9.53 -10.64
C GLU A 243 -10.18 -10.10 -10.35
N VAL A 244 -10.84 -9.53 -9.35
CA VAL A 244 -12.25 -9.74 -9.04
C VAL A 244 -12.92 -8.38 -8.87
N MET A 245 -14.06 -8.19 -9.51
CA MET A 245 -14.92 -7.02 -9.34
C MET A 245 -16.09 -7.37 -8.42
N LEU A 246 -16.31 -6.58 -7.37
CA LEU A 246 -17.44 -6.72 -6.47
C LEU A 246 -18.54 -5.71 -6.81
N ASP A 247 -19.59 -6.20 -7.45
CA ASP A 247 -20.72 -5.38 -7.89
C ASP A 247 -21.45 -4.72 -6.71
N GLY A 248 -21.84 -3.45 -6.90
CA GLY A 248 -22.58 -2.68 -5.91
C GLY A 248 -21.78 -2.29 -4.67
N VAL A 249 -20.44 -2.43 -4.68
CA VAL A 249 -19.56 -2.09 -3.54
C VAL A 249 -18.69 -0.88 -3.89
N GLY A 250 -18.61 0.07 -2.96
CA GLY A 250 -17.76 1.26 -3.09
C GLY A 250 -16.29 1.01 -2.76
N HIS A 251 -15.52 2.09 -2.57
CA HIS A 251 -14.09 1.99 -2.25
C HIS A 251 -13.77 1.29 -0.91
N LEU A 252 -14.67 1.38 0.07
CA LEU A 252 -14.48 0.80 1.39
C LEU A 252 -14.84 -0.70 1.45
N ILE A 253 -14.32 -1.47 0.50
CA ILE A 253 -14.63 -2.89 0.34
C ILE A 253 -14.43 -3.69 1.63
N PRO A 254 -13.31 -3.57 2.38
CA PRO A 254 -13.11 -4.32 3.62
C PRO A 254 -14.08 -3.95 4.75
N MET A 255 -14.80 -2.83 4.61
CA MET A 255 -15.77 -2.36 5.59
C MET A 255 -17.20 -2.73 5.18
N GLU A 256 -17.50 -2.68 3.88
CA GLU A 256 -18.84 -2.90 3.33
C GLU A 256 -19.11 -4.37 2.96
N ALA A 257 -18.10 -5.07 2.46
CA ALA A 257 -18.25 -6.39 1.84
C ALA A 257 -17.34 -7.45 2.48
N VAL A 258 -17.16 -7.38 3.81
CA VAL A 258 -16.23 -8.19 4.62
C VAL A 258 -16.17 -9.66 4.21
N ALA A 259 -17.34 -10.33 4.20
CA ALA A 259 -17.41 -11.76 3.89
C ALA A 259 -16.96 -12.05 2.45
N LYS A 260 -17.49 -11.31 1.46
CA LYS A 260 -17.10 -11.46 0.06
C LYS A 260 -15.61 -11.22 -0.14
N THR A 261 -15.04 -10.20 0.51
CA THR A 261 -13.59 -9.93 0.45
C THR A 261 -12.78 -11.08 1.05
N ALA A 262 -13.22 -11.63 2.18
CA ALA A 262 -12.55 -12.78 2.80
C ALA A 262 -12.61 -14.02 1.89
N ASP A 263 -13.77 -14.31 1.32
CA ASP A 263 -13.99 -15.48 0.45
C ASP A 263 -13.08 -15.42 -0.78
N VAL A 264 -13.10 -14.32 -1.54
CA VAL A 264 -12.25 -14.17 -2.75
C VAL A 264 -10.76 -14.20 -2.43
N SER A 265 -10.38 -13.67 -1.26
CA SER A 265 -8.99 -13.71 -0.79
C SER A 265 -8.57 -15.13 -0.43
N ALA A 266 -9.42 -15.86 0.29
CA ALA A 266 -9.16 -17.23 0.72
C ALA A 266 -9.06 -18.18 -0.48
N ASP A 267 -9.95 -18.05 -1.46
CA ASP A 267 -9.95 -18.88 -2.67
C ASP A 267 -8.65 -18.72 -3.47
N TRP A 268 -8.20 -17.48 -3.66
CA TRP A 268 -6.91 -17.21 -4.28
C TRP A 268 -5.74 -17.80 -3.48
N LEU A 269 -5.69 -17.50 -2.18
CA LEU A 269 -4.60 -17.96 -1.32
C LEU A 269 -4.55 -19.48 -1.19
N ALA A 270 -5.68 -20.19 -1.28
CA ALA A 270 -5.68 -21.65 -1.28
C ALA A 270 -4.81 -22.23 -2.40
N SER A 271 -4.96 -21.70 -3.63
CA SER A 271 -4.12 -22.13 -4.77
C SER A 271 -2.65 -21.75 -4.60
N GLU A 272 -2.37 -20.54 -4.12
CA GLU A 272 -1.01 -20.03 -3.93
C GLU A 272 -0.25 -20.79 -2.83
N LEU A 273 -0.93 -21.09 -1.72
CA LEU A 273 -0.33 -21.88 -0.62
C LEU A 273 -0.08 -23.33 -1.06
N ALA A 274 -0.98 -23.93 -1.84
CA ALA A 274 -0.76 -25.27 -2.38
C ALA A 274 0.51 -25.31 -3.26
N ALA A 275 0.65 -24.36 -4.19
CA ALA A 275 1.83 -24.24 -5.03
C ALA A 275 3.11 -23.98 -4.21
N TRP A 276 3.04 -23.10 -3.21
CA TRP A 276 4.16 -22.80 -2.32
C TRP A 276 4.61 -24.04 -1.54
N HIS A 277 3.68 -24.79 -0.95
CA HIS A 277 4.01 -26.02 -0.20
C HIS A 277 4.66 -27.08 -1.09
N MET A 278 4.19 -27.24 -2.33
CA MET A 278 4.81 -28.15 -3.29
C MET A 278 6.26 -27.75 -3.60
N ASN A 279 6.50 -26.46 -3.84
CA ASN A 279 7.84 -25.95 -4.13
C ASN A 279 8.78 -26.09 -2.92
N GLU A 280 8.32 -25.75 -1.71
CA GLU A 280 9.11 -25.93 -0.48
C GLU A 280 9.42 -27.39 -0.20
N ALA A 281 8.46 -28.30 -0.42
CA ALA A 281 8.69 -29.73 -0.24
C ALA A 281 9.72 -30.25 -1.24
N ALA A 282 9.66 -29.82 -2.50
CA ALA A 282 10.64 -30.17 -3.52
C ALA A 282 12.04 -29.64 -3.16
N GLU A 283 12.18 -28.35 -2.86
CA GLU A 283 13.45 -27.74 -2.47
C GLU A 283 14.03 -28.42 -1.22
N ARG A 284 13.22 -28.61 -0.18
CA ARG A 284 13.67 -29.31 1.04
C ARG A 284 14.12 -30.73 0.76
N SER A 285 13.42 -31.45 -0.11
CA SER A 285 13.78 -32.82 -0.48
C SER A 285 15.10 -32.85 -1.23
N GLU A 286 15.30 -31.97 -2.21
CA GLU A 286 16.56 -31.84 -2.95
C GLU A 286 17.73 -31.58 -2.00
N TRP A 287 17.56 -30.65 -1.05
CA TRP A 287 18.61 -30.32 -0.08
C TRP A 287 18.75 -31.35 1.05
N ALA A 288 17.74 -32.15 1.37
CA ALA A 288 17.81 -33.15 2.44
C ALA A 288 18.85 -34.24 2.14
N TYR A 289 19.00 -34.64 0.88
CA TYR A 289 19.95 -35.67 0.46
C TYR A 289 21.38 -35.17 0.26
N VAL A 290 21.62 -33.86 0.32
CA VAL A 290 22.96 -33.29 0.20
C VAL A 290 23.67 -33.30 1.56
N PRO A 291 24.82 -33.96 1.71
CA PRO A 291 25.62 -33.92 2.94
C PRO A 291 25.96 -32.49 3.35
N ASP A 292 26.00 -32.21 4.66
CA ASP A 292 26.20 -30.83 5.18
C ASP A 292 27.50 -30.18 4.70
N GLU A 293 28.58 -30.95 4.56
CA GLU A 293 29.85 -30.47 3.99
C GLU A 293 29.68 -29.99 2.53
N GLN A 294 28.93 -30.74 1.72
CA GLN A 294 28.65 -30.39 0.32
C GLN A 294 27.77 -29.15 0.19
N LYS A 295 26.92 -28.85 1.19
CA LYS A 295 26.14 -27.60 1.23
C LYS A 295 27.00 -26.36 1.47
N ARG A 296 28.23 -26.54 1.99
CA ARG A 296 29.15 -25.46 2.38
C ARG A 296 30.36 -25.33 1.46
N THR A 297 30.44 -26.19 0.44
CA THR A 297 31.56 -26.26 -0.49
C THR A 297 31.06 -26.15 -1.93
N ILE A 298 31.93 -25.70 -2.83
CA ILE A 298 31.63 -25.68 -4.26
C ILE A 298 31.73 -27.10 -4.82
N SER A 299 30.76 -27.49 -5.64
CA SER A 299 30.79 -28.81 -6.27
C SER A 299 31.78 -28.84 -7.44
N ALA A 300 32.31 -30.03 -7.77
CA ALA A 300 33.19 -30.20 -8.93
C ALA A 300 32.51 -29.76 -10.24
N ARG A 301 31.20 -29.99 -10.38
CA ARG A 301 30.41 -29.51 -11.52
C ARG A 301 30.33 -27.99 -11.59
N TYR A 302 30.23 -27.33 -10.44
CA TYR A 302 30.26 -25.86 -10.38
C TYR A 302 31.61 -25.31 -10.85
N LEU A 303 32.71 -25.93 -10.42
CA LEU A 303 34.06 -25.60 -10.89
C LEU A 303 34.23 -25.83 -12.40
N GLU A 304 33.78 -26.96 -12.93
CA GLU A 304 33.80 -27.26 -14.37
C GLU A 304 33.05 -26.17 -15.18
N MET A 305 31.90 -25.71 -14.69
CA MET A 305 31.13 -24.64 -15.31
C MET A 305 31.83 -23.28 -15.25
N LEU A 306 32.55 -22.99 -14.15
CA LEU A 306 33.35 -21.78 -14.01
C LEU A 306 34.57 -21.77 -14.95
N GLU A 307 35.21 -22.92 -15.14
CA GLU A 307 36.36 -23.08 -16.02
C GLU A 307 35.99 -22.92 -17.51
N GLY A 308 34.70 -23.10 -17.83
CA GLY A 308 34.17 -23.00 -19.19
C GLY A 308 34.64 -24.15 -20.08
N GLN A 309 34.03 -24.30 -21.27
CA GLN A 309 34.61 -25.20 -22.26
C GLN A 309 35.94 -24.62 -22.71
N LYS A 310 37.06 -25.27 -22.36
CA LYS A 310 38.35 -25.02 -23.00
C LYS A 310 38.12 -25.10 -24.51
N LYS A 311 38.21 -23.97 -25.21
CA LYS A 311 38.21 -23.96 -26.68
C LYS A 311 39.38 -24.81 -27.12
N ASP A 312 39.09 -25.95 -27.73
CA ASP A 312 40.07 -26.77 -28.41
C ASP A 312 40.57 -25.97 -29.62
N ASN A 313 41.57 -25.12 -29.38
CA ASN A 313 42.28 -24.35 -30.40
C ASN A 313 43.26 -25.25 -31.17
N THR A 314 42.88 -26.48 -31.50
CA THR A 314 43.52 -27.23 -32.58
C THR A 314 43.03 -26.66 -33.91
N VAL A 315 43.56 -25.48 -34.26
CA VAL A 315 43.74 -25.12 -35.66
C VAL A 315 44.61 -26.23 -36.25
N ARG A 316 43.99 -27.15 -36.99
CA ARG A 316 44.70 -28.02 -37.92
C ARG A 316 45.47 -27.10 -38.87
N SER A 317 46.78 -26.97 -38.67
CA SER A 317 47.67 -26.51 -39.72
C SER A 317 47.68 -27.57 -40.82
N ALA A 318 46.71 -27.51 -41.72
CA ALA A 318 46.83 -28.17 -42.99
C ALA A 318 47.88 -27.38 -43.79
N LYS A 319 49.10 -27.89 -43.83
CA LYS A 319 50.02 -27.58 -44.91
C LYS A 319 49.39 -28.10 -46.21
N LEU A 320 49.14 -27.20 -47.16
CA LEU A 320 49.49 -27.29 -48.57
C LEU A 320 49.34 -25.90 -49.19
#